data_AF-A0A9D6U1A5-F1
#
_entry.id   AF-A0A9D6U1A5-F1
#
_cell.length_a   1.000
_cell.length_b   1.000
_cell.length_c   1.000
_cell.angle_alpha   90.00
_cell.angle_beta   90.00
_cell.angle_gamma   90.00
#
_symmetry.space_group_name_H-M   'P 1'
#
loop_
_entity.id
_entity.type
_entity.pdbx_description
1 polymer ?
#
loop_
_entity_poly.entity_id
_entity_poly.type
_entity_poly.pdbx_seq_one_letter_code
_entity_poly.pdbx_strand_id
1 'polypeptide(L)' 'MNTRLKELIEYCSQDKRVCPQPIPWNRLWEMLPNKERKGIGWNPPLPLILGAWWETSDVQKAARFKEHLIWAYE' A
#
# COMPACT_ATOMS: atom_id res chain seq x y z
N MET A 1 5.13 15.94 6.35
CA MET A 1 4.53 14.63 6.65
C MET A 1 3.98 14.65 8.07
N ASN A 2 2.66 14.47 8.21
CA ASN A 2 1.92 14.54 9.48
C ASN A 2 2.46 13.55 10.52
N THR A 3 2.49 13.94 11.81
CA THR A 3 3.00 13.10 12.91
C THR A 3 2.26 11.77 13.02
N ARG A 4 0.93 11.77 12.90
CA ARG A 4 0.11 10.55 12.99
C ARG A 4 0.38 9.57 11.84
N LEU A 5 0.61 10.11 10.64
CA LEU A 5 0.97 9.29 9.48
C LEU A 5 2.37 8.67 9.65
N LYS A 6 3.34 9.42 10.19
CA LYS A 6 4.67 8.89 10.53
C LYS A 6 4.57 7.74 11.52
N GLU A 7 3.83 7.93 12.61
CA GLU A 7 3.62 6.91 13.65
C GLU A 7 2.94 5.65 13.08
N LEU A 8 1.95 5.82 12.21
CA LEU A 8 1.29 4.70 11.54
C LEU A 8 2.25 3.92 10.63
N ILE A 9 3.03 4.62 9.80
CA ILE A 9 4.02 3.98 8.91
C ILE A 9 5.08 3.23 9.73
N GLU A 10 5.55 3.83 10.83
CA GLU A 10 6.50 3.20 11.73
C GLU A 10 5.89 1.94 12.35
N TYR A 11 4.70 2.04 12.94
CA TYR A 11 3.97 0.90 13.48
C TYR A 11 3.80 -0.22 12.45
N CYS A 12 3.39 0.12 11.22
CA CYS A 12 3.23 -0.85 10.13
C CYS A 12 4.55 -1.53 9.69
N SER A 13 5.71 -0.93 9.98
CA SER A 13 7.05 -1.41 9.60
C SER A 13 7.81 -2.11 10.75
N GLN A 14 7.26 -2.09 11.97
CA GLN A 14 7.82 -2.78 13.13
C GLN A 14 7.90 -4.30 12.91
N ASP A 15 8.76 -4.98 13.68
CA ASP A 15 8.94 -6.44 13.65
C ASP A 15 9.30 -7.00 12.26
N LYS A 16 9.95 -6.18 11.42
CA LYS A 16 10.30 -6.49 10.02
C LYS A 16 9.06 -6.75 9.15
N ARG A 17 7.91 -6.18 9.52
CA ARG A 17 6.71 -6.21 8.67
C ARG A 17 6.96 -5.41 7.41
N VAL A 18 6.62 -6.01 6.27
CA VAL A 18 6.82 -5.42 4.94
C VAL A 18 5.52 -4.78 4.45
N CYS A 19 4.45 -5.58 4.40
CA CYS A 19 3.11 -5.18 4.00
C CYS A 19 2.11 -6.23 4.53
N PRO A 20 0.79 -5.96 4.49
CA PRO A 20 -0.20 -6.97 4.81
C PRO A 20 -0.20 -8.11 3.79
N GLN A 21 -0.75 -9.26 4.18
CA GLN A 21 -1.00 -10.36 3.24
C GLN A 21 -1.91 -9.91 2.08
N PRO A 22 -1.87 -10.58 0.91
CA PRO A 22 -2.55 -10.12 -0.31
C PRO A 22 -4.03 -9.78 -0.14
N ILE A 23 -4.79 -10.63 0.56
CA ILE A 23 -6.24 -10.44 0.74
C ILE A 23 -6.54 -9.20 1.62
N PRO A 24 -5.98 -9.07 2.85
CA PRO A 24 -6.10 -7.84 3.63
C PRO A 24 -5.63 -6.57 2.91
N TRP A 25 -4.53 -6.65 2.16
CA TRP A 25 -3.98 -5.50 1.45
C TRP A 25 -4.92 -5.02 0.33
N ASN A 26 -5.52 -5.96 -0.41
CA ASN A 26 -6.54 -5.63 -1.41
C ASN A 26 -7.73 -4.91 -0.79
N ARG A 27 -8.23 -5.43 0.35
CA ARG A 27 -9.36 -4.82 1.07
C ARG A 27 -9.04 -3.39 1.51
N LEU A 28 -7.83 -3.14 2.01
CA LEU A 28 -7.39 -1.78 2.35
C LEU A 28 -7.39 -0.86 1.13
N TRP A 29 -6.90 -1.32 -0.01
CA TRP A 29 -6.86 -0.52 -1.24
C TRP A 29 -8.28 -0.18 -1.73
N GLU A 30 -9.21 -1.14 -1.67
CA GLU A 30 -10.62 -0.94 -2.00
C GLU A 30 -11.28 0.14 -1.13
N MET A 31 -10.83 0.31 0.11
CA MET A 31 -11.34 1.35 1.03
C MET A 31 -10.78 2.76 0.76
N LEU A 32 -9.71 2.91 -0.04
CA LEU A 32 -9.12 4.23 -0.28
C LEU A 32 -10.12 5.19 -0.98
N PRO A 33 -10.20 6.47 -0.55
CA PRO A 33 -11.05 7.45 -1.22
C PRO A 33 -10.45 7.91 -2.54
N ASN A 34 -11.26 8.53 -3.39
CA ASN A 34 -10.84 9.28 -4.59
C ASN A 34 -9.94 8.52 -5.58
N LYS A 35 -10.02 7.18 -5.60
CA LYS A 35 -9.28 6.38 -6.58
C LYS A 35 -9.81 6.66 -7.98
N GLU A 36 -8.89 6.92 -8.90
CA GLU A 36 -9.22 7.18 -10.30
C GLU A 36 -8.59 6.15 -11.22
N ARG A 37 -9.30 5.84 -12.31
CA ARG A 37 -8.75 5.01 -13.38
C ARG A 37 -7.95 5.90 -14.31
N LYS A 38 -6.67 5.59 -14.50
CA LYS A 38 -5.74 6.34 -15.36
C LYS A 38 -5.28 5.46 -16.51
N GLY A 39 -5.97 5.55 -17.64
CA GLY A 39 -5.77 4.66 -18.79
C GLY A 39 -6.05 3.20 -18.41
N ILE A 40 -5.04 2.33 -18.57
CA ILE A 40 -5.13 0.92 -18.19
C ILE A 40 -4.87 0.66 -16.69
N GLY A 41 -4.43 1.68 -15.94
CA GLY A 41 -4.06 1.57 -14.53
C GLY A 41 -5.00 2.30 -13.57
N TRP A 42 -4.58 2.36 -12.31
CA TRP A 42 -5.24 3.08 -11.23
C TRP A 42 -4.29 4.07 -10.56
N ASN A 43 -4.86 5.12 -9.99
CA ASN A 43 -4.19 6.04 -9.08
C ASN A 43 -5.03 6.13 -7.80
N PRO A 44 -4.53 5.67 -6.64
CA PRO A 44 -3.22 5.08 -6.44
C PRO A 44 -3.13 3.70 -7.11
N PRO A 45 -1.92 3.25 -7.46
CA PRO A 45 -1.69 2.00 -8.16
C PRO A 45 -2.22 0.80 -7.37
N LEU A 46 -2.50 -0.31 -8.07
CA LEU A 46 -3.00 -1.53 -7.44
C LEU A 46 -1.95 -2.13 -6.47
N PRO A 47 -2.40 -2.85 -5.43
CA PRO A 47 -1.54 -3.68 -4.59
C PRO A 47 -0.72 -4.67 -5.43
N LEU A 48 0.51 -4.95 -5.01
CA LEU A 48 1.39 -5.92 -5.67
C LEU A 48 1.01 -7.36 -5.26
N ILE A 49 -0.20 -7.77 -5.64
CA ILE A 49 -0.81 -9.07 -5.32
C ILE A 49 -0.87 -9.99 -6.55
N LEU A 50 -1.35 -11.21 -6.38
CA LEU A 50 -1.44 -12.24 -7.43
C LEU A 50 -0.07 -12.50 -8.07
N GLY A 51 0.07 -12.43 -9.40
CA GLY A 51 1.37 -12.62 -10.07
C GLY A 51 2.44 -11.65 -9.57
N ALA A 52 2.08 -10.38 -9.32
CA ALA A 52 3.02 -9.38 -8.82
C ALA A 52 3.55 -9.68 -7.41
N TRP A 53 2.84 -10.49 -6.61
CA TRP A 53 3.31 -10.90 -5.29
C TRP A 53 4.60 -11.71 -5.35
N TRP A 54 4.72 -12.56 -6.37
CA TRP A 54 5.87 -13.45 -6.58
C TRP A 54 7.00 -12.77 -7.34
N GLU A 55 6.68 -11.80 -8.19
CA GLU A 55 7.63 -11.11 -9.08
C GLU A 55 8.28 -9.86 -8.45
N THR A 56 7.84 -9.44 -7.27
CA THR A 56 8.33 -8.21 -6.61
C THR A 56 9.06 -8.51 -5.31
N SER A 57 10.11 -7.74 -5.04
CA SER A 57 10.85 -7.78 -3.78
C SER A 57 10.06 -7.19 -2.61
N ASP A 58 10.47 -7.53 -1.39
CA ASP A 58 9.88 -6.94 -0.18
C ASP A 58 10.01 -5.42 -0.12
N VAL A 59 11.12 -4.86 -0.63
CA VAL A 59 11.30 -3.41 -0.73
C VAL A 59 10.24 -2.76 -1.63
N GLN A 60 9.92 -3.38 -2.77
CA GLN A 60 8.87 -2.90 -3.67
C GLN A 60 7.48 -3.00 -3.02
N LYS A 61 7.21 -4.09 -2.30
CA LYS A 61 5.95 -4.28 -1.57
C LYS A 61 5.77 -3.24 -0.45
N ALA A 62 6.81 -3.02 0.35
CA ALA A 62 6.80 -2.00 1.40
C ALA A 62 6.60 -0.59 0.84
N ALA A 63 7.27 -0.26 -0.27
CA ALA A 63 7.12 1.04 -0.93
C ALA A 63 5.68 1.27 -1.44
N ARG A 64 5.09 0.28 -2.13
CA ARG A 64 3.68 0.35 -2.58
C ARG A 64 2.72 0.46 -1.40
N PHE A 65 2.95 -0.30 -0.33
CA PHE A 65 2.08 -0.24 0.84
C PHE A 65 2.13 1.13 1.52
N LYS A 66 3.33 1.71 1.66
CA LYS A 66 3.53 3.07 2.18
C LYS A 66 2.81 4.12 1.32
N GLU A 67 2.85 4.00 -0.01
CA GLU A 67 2.10 4.86 -0.93
C GLU A 67 0.59 4.84 -0.63
N HIS A 68 0.02 3.67 -0.36
CA HIS A 68 -1.40 3.55 0.00
C HIS A 68 -1.71 4.16 1.37
N LEU A 69 -0.81 4.04 2.35
CA LEU A 69 -0.98 4.67 3.66
C LEU A 69 -0.94 6.19 3.57
N ILE A 70 -0.04 6.73 2.74
CA ILE A 70 0.02 8.18 2.46
C ILE A 70 -1.27 8.62 1.79
N TRP A 71 -1.72 7.92 0.76
CA TRP A 71 -2.97 8.23 0.06
C TRP A 71 -4.18 8.20 0.98
N ALA A 72 -4.28 7.23 1.89
CA ALA A 72 -5.40 7.15 2.84
C ALA A 72 -5.48 8.34 3.79
N TYR A 73 -4.36 9.04 4.00
CA TYR A 73 -4.24 10.15 4.94
C TYR A 73 -4.48 11.52 4.28
N GLU A 74 -4.20 11.64 2.98
CA GLU A 74 -4.42 12.85 2.17
C GLU A 74 -5.89 13.05 1.81
#